data_AF-A0A430JC23-F1
#
_entry.id   AF-A0A430JC23-F1
#
_cell.length_a   1.000
_cell.length_b   1.000
_cell.length_c   1.000
_cell.angle_alpha   90.00
_cell.angle_beta   90.00
_cell.angle_gamma   90.00
#
_symmetry.space_group_name_H-M   'P 1'
#
loop_
_entity.id
_entity.type
_entity.pdbx_description
1 polymer ?
#
loop_
_entity_poly.entity_id
_entity_poly.type
_entity_poly.pdbx_seq_one_letter_code
_entity_poly.pdbx_strand_id
1 'polypeptide(L)'
;MDAITKKIIEFRDERDWKQFHNAKDLAISLTLEASELLENFQWKSSEDAINKNMDQIQDELADVLIYALMLAHDLEIDAEKAILQKLKKNAEKYPVDKFKGTSKKYTEGE
;
A
#
# COMPACT_ATOMS: atom_id res chain seq x y z
N MET A 1 11.90 7.51 -3.39
CA MET A 1 11.22 7.17 -2.11
C MET A 1 12.19 6.93 -0.94
N ASP A 2 13.49 7.08 -1.18
CA ASP A 2 14.55 6.57 -0.30
C ASP A 2 14.66 7.29 1.04
N ALA A 3 14.38 8.60 1.07
CA ALA A 3 14.48 9.39 2.29
C ALA A 3 13.49 8.94 3.38
N ILE A 4 12.27 8.57 3.00
CA ILE A 4 11.27 8.09 3.97
C ILE A 4 11.55 6.65 4.38
N THR A 5 11.92 5.78 3.42
CA THR A 5 12.32 4.40 3.72
C THR A 5 13.49 4.37 4.69
N LYS A 6 14.49 5.23 4.51
CA LYS A 6 15.62 5.35 5.43
C LYS A 6 15.18 5.67 6.86
N LYS A 7 14.28 6.64 7.04
CA LYS A 7 13.74 6.99 8.38
C LYS A 7 12.97 5.83 9.01
N ILE A 8 12.19 5.10 8.23
CA ILE A 8 11.44 3.92 8.70
C ILE A 8 12.42 2.84 9.19
N ILE A 9 13.47 2.56 8.42
CA ILE A 9 14.47 1.55 8.76
C ILE A 9 15.29 1.98 9.98
N GLU A 10 15.69 3.26 10.06
CA GLU A 10 16.35 3.82 11.25
C GLU A 10 15.46 3.65 12.50
N PHE A 11 14.18 4.00 12.42
CA PHE A 11 13.24 3.84 13.52
C PHE A 11 13.10 2.38 13.98
N ARG A 12 13.02 1.43 13.04
CA ARG A 12 12.96 -0.02 13.32
C ARG A 12 14.24 -0.50 14.00
N ASP A 13 15.38 -0.13 13.44
CA ASP A 13 16.69 -0.63 13.85
C ASP A 13 17.13 -0.05 15.20
N GLU A 14 16.78 1.21 15.51
CA GLU A 14 16.95 1.82 16.86
C GLU A 14 16.27 1.02 17.98
N ARG A 15 15.24 0.25 17.65
CA ARG A 15 14.47 -0.59 18.60
C ARG A 15 14.88 -2.06 18.56
N ASP A 16 15.90 -2.39 17.76
CA ASP A 16 16.33 -3.77 17.51
C ASP A 16 15.21 -4.68 16.97
N TRP A 17 14.21 -4.10 16.29
CA TRP A 17 13.03 -4.83 15.82
C TRP A 17 13.27 -5.65 14.55
N LYS A 18 14.41 -5.44 13.89
CA LYS A 18 14.78 -6.20 12.69
C LYS A 18 14.72 -7.72 12.90
N GLN A 19 15.00 -8.21 14.10
CA GLN A 19 14.91 -9.63 14.44
C GLN A 19 13.50 -10.23 14.33
N PHE A 20 12.45 -9.40 14.45
CA PHE A 20 11.05 -9.81 14.34
C PHE A 20 10.48 -9.54 12.94
N HIS A 21 11.09 -8.64 12.17
CA HIS A 21 10.61 -8.19 10.86
C HIS A 21 11.20 -9.02 9.72
N ASN A 22 10.96 -10.34 9.71
CA ASN A 22 11.24 -11.14 8.52
C ASN A 22 10.17 -10.93 7.43
N ALA A 23 10.46 -11.31 6.18
CA ALA A 23 9.57 -11.06 5.05
C ALA A 23 8.14 -11.60 5.22
N LYS A 24 7.98 -12.76 5.86
CA LYS A 24 6.67 -13.38 6.13
C LYS A 24 5.90 -12.55 7.16
N ASP A 25 6.54 -12.17 8.26
CA ASP A 25 5.88 -11.40 9.33
C ASP A 25 5.57 -9.96 8.88
N LEU A 26 6.44 -9.31 8.10
CA LEU A 26 6.15 -8.00 7.49
C LEU A 26 4.94 -8.04 6.53
N ALA A 27 4.81 -9.10 5.72
CA ALA A 27 3.66 -9.27 4.83
C ALA A 27 2.36 -9.52 5.61
N ILE A 28 2.44 -10.22 6.75
CA ILE A 28 1.31 -10.38 7.68
C ILE A 28 0.92 -9.01 8.24
N SER A 29 1.87 -8.26 8.83
CA SER A 29 1.61 -6.93 9.39
C SER A 29 0.96 -6.00 8.36
N LEU A 30 1.50 -5.91 7.13
CA LEU A 30 0.90 -5.14 6.05
C LEU A 30 -0.58 -5.49 5.83
N THR A 31 -0.93 -6.77 5.86
CA THR A 31 -2.31 -7.24 5.67
C THR A 31 -3.21 -6.87 6.86
N LEU A 32 -2.66 -6.88 8.07
CA LEU A 32 -3.39 -6.46 9.28
C LEU A 32 -3.72 -4.97 9.19
N GLU A 33 -2.75 -4.10 8.91
CA GLU A 33 -3.01 -2.65 8.80
C GLU A 33 -3.95 -2.32 7.63
N ALA A 34 -3.88 -3.08 6.52
CA ALA A 34 -4.83 -2.95 5.43
C ALA A 34 -6.26 -3.33 5.85
N SER A 35 -6.40 -4.22 6.82
CA SER A 35 -7.69 -4.60 7.40
C SER A 35 -8.18 -3.52 8.37
N GLU A 36 -7.31 -2.94 9.19
CA GLU A 36 -7.64 -1.78 10.07
C GLU A 36 -8.06 -0.56 9.24
N LEU A 37 -7.37 -0.29 8.13
CA LEU A 37 -7.79 0.71 7.14
C LEU A 37 -9.19 0.41 6.60
N LEU A 38 -9.51 -0.85 6.29
CA LEU A 38 -10.82 -1.26 5.80
C LEU A 38 -11.92 -1.06 6.86
N GLU A 39 -11.63 -1.30 8.14
CA GLU A 39 -12.59 -1.15 9.24
C GLU A 39 -13.14 0.28 9.35
N ASN A 40 -12.34 1.29 9.00
CA ASN A 40 -12.79 2.68 8.98
C ASN A 40 -14.00 2.92 8.06
N PHE A 41 -14.15 2.11 7.00
CA PHE A 41 -15.23 2.17 6.02
C PHE A 41 -16.35 1.15 6.28
N GLN A 42 -16.16 0.21 7.21
CA GLN A 42 -17.13 -0.85 7.46
C GLN A 42 -18.45 -0.26 8.00
N TRP A 43 -19.57 -0.68 7.41
CA TRP A 43 -20.94 -0.25 7.78
C TRP A 43 -21.22 1.26 7.63
N LYS A 44 -20.41 1.98 6.85
CA LYS A 44 -20.56 3.43 6.60
C LYS A 44 -20.56 3.72 5.10
N SER A 45 -21.11 4.87 4.71
CA SER A 45 -20.82 5.45 3.38
C SER A 45 -19.36 5.92 3.34
N SER A 46 -18.78 6.03 2.14
CA SER A 46 -17.41 6.55 2.00
C SER A 46 -17.32 8.00 2.48
N GLU A 47 -18.34 8.82 2.21
CA GLU A 47 -18.41 10.21 2.67
C GLU A 47 -18.46 10.30 4.20
N ASP A 48 -19.28 9.47 4.87
CA ASP A 48 -19.35 9.45 6.33
C ASP A 48 -18.04 9.00 6.98
N ALA A 49 -17.40 7.98 6.42
CA ALA A 49 -16.12 7.47 6.91
C ALA A 49 -15.04 8.57 6.83
N ILE A 50 -14.89 9.20 5.66
CA ILE A 50 -13.91 10.28 5.46
C ILE A 50 -14.19 11.46 6.38
N ASN A 51 -15.46 11.88 6.53
CA ASN A 51 -15.79 13.03 7.37
C ASN A 51 -15.56 12.80 8.87
N LYS A 52 -15.66 11.55 9.35
CA LYS A 52 -15.62 11.23 10.78
C LYS A 52 -14.31 10.58 11.23
N ASN A 53 -13.59 9.91 10.33
CA ASN A 53 -12.45 9.06 10.64
C ASN A 53 -11.18 9.42 9.83
N MET A 54 -11.08 10.64 9.27
CA MET A 54 -9.94 10.99 8.39
C MET A 54 -8.58 10.76 9.04
N ASP A 55 -8.44 11.10 10.33
CA ASP A 55 -7.19 10.94 11.06
C ASP A 55 -6.80 9.46 11.17
N GLN A 56 -7.75 8.58 11.52
CA GLN A 56 -7.52 7.13 11.56
C GLN A 56 -7.21 6.57 10.17
N ILE A 57 -7.95 6.99 9.14
CA ILE A 57 -7.68 6.59 7.75
C ILE A 57 -6.24 6.96 7.34
N GLN A 58 -5.78 8.14 7.75
CA GLN A 58 -4.42 8.60 7.47
C GLN A 58 -3.37 7.72 8.18
N ASP A 59 -3.59 7.42 9.46
CA ASP A 59 -2.67 6.61 10.26
C ASP A 59 -2.59 5.18 9.71
N GLU A 60 -3.73 4.51 9.48
CA GLU A 60 -3.73 3.13 8.96
C GLU A 60 -3.14 3.05 7.55
N LEU A 61 -3.41 4.05 6.70
CA LEU A 61 -2.79 4.10 5.38
C LEU A 61 -1.27 4.30 5.48
N ALA A 62 -0.80 5.09 6.44
CA ALA A 62 0.63 5.27 6.67
C ALA A 62 1.26 3.95 7.13
N ASP A 63 0.61 3.20 8.01
CA ASP A 63 1.11 1.92 8.52
C ASP A 63 1.20 0.86 7.40
N VAL A 64 0.19 0.77 6.53
CA VAL A 64 0.25 -0.07 5.31
C VAL A 64 1.49 0.26 4.47
N LEU A 65 1.76 1.56 4.26
CA LEU A 65 2.91 2.00 3.47
C LEU A 65 4.24 1.73 4.18
N ILE A 66 4.30 1.90 5.50
CA ILE A 66 5.48 1.65 6.32
C ILE A 66 5.90 0.18 6.21
N TYR A 67 4.98 -0.77 6.42
CA TYR A 67 5.29 -2.19 6.27
C TYR A 67 5.63 -2.58 4.83
N ALA A 68 4.96 -2.00 3.83
CA ALA A 68 5.29 -2.24 2.42
C ALA A 68 6.71 -1.78 2.08
N LEU A 69 7.13 -0.61 2.57
CA LEU A 69 8.47 -0.08 2.34
C LEU A 69 9.55 -0.84 3.11
N MET A 70 9.28 -1.28 4.35
CA MET A 70 10.19 -2.17 5.07
C MET A 70 10.38 -3.50 4.34
N LEU A 71 9.28 -4.10 3.87
CA LEU A 71 9.33 -5.35 3.11
C LEU A 71 10.10 -5.19 1.80
N ALA A 72 9.85 -4.11 1.07
CA ALA A 72 10.58 -3.81 -0.16
C ALA A 72 12.08 -3.63 0.11
N HIS A 73 12.45 -2.88 1.15
CA HIS A 73 13.83 -2.69 1.56
C HIS A 73 14.53 -4.03 1.88
N ASP A 74 13.92 -4.87 2.72
CA ASP A 74 14.53 -6.13 3.16
C ASP A 74 14.62 -7.18 2.04
N LEU A 75 13.80 -7.05 0.98
CA LEU A 75 13.85 -7.87 -0.24
C LEU A 75 14.67 -7.23 -1.37
N GLU A 76 15.36 -6.11 -1.12
CA GLU A 76 16.15 -5.37 -2.11
C GLU A 76 15.32 -4.93 -3.34
N ILE A 77 14.04 -4.65 -3.13
CA ILE A 77 13.11 -4.16 -4.15
C ILE A 77 13.14 -2.63 -4.15
N ASP A 78 13.55 -2.05 -5.27
CA ASP A 78 13.32 -0.64 -5.57
C ASP A 78 11.82 -0.40 -5.78
N ALA A 79 11.16 0.10 -4.73
CA ALA A 79 9.73 0.31 -4.71
C ALA A 79 9.25 1.30 -5.78
N GLU A 80 10.02 2.36 -6.03
CA GLU A 80 9.69 3.39 -7.02
C GLU A 80 9.71 2.79 -8.44
N LYS A 81 10.80 2.08 -8.77
CA LYS A 81 10.92 1.36 -10.04
C LYS A 81 9.85 0.30 -10.19
N ALA A 82 9.53 -0.45 -9.14
CA ALA A 82 8.49 -1.48 -9.16
C ALA A 82 7.11 -0.88 -9.48
N ILE A 83 6.77 0.25 -8.87
CA ILE A 83 5.52 1.00 -9.14
C ILE A 83 5.49 1.47 -10.59
N LEU A 84 6.54 2.12 -11.07
CA LEU A 84 6.61 2.63 -12.45
C LEU A 84 6.46 1.52 -13.49
N GLN A 85 7.12 0.37 -13.28
CA GLN A 85 6.97 -0.80 -14.14
C GLN A 85 5.55 -1.38 -14.10
N LYS A 86 4.92 -1.43 -12.92
CA LYS A 86 3.55 -1.92 -12.78
C LYS A 86 2.55 -0.98 -13.48
N LEU A 87 2.73 0.33 -13.38
CA LEU A 87 1.90 1.32 -14.08
C LEU A 87 1.99 1.15 -15.60
N LYS A 88 3.19 0.94 -16.15
CA LYS A 88 3.35 0.64 -17.58
C LYS A 88 2.55 -0.61 -18.00
N LYS A 89 2.70 -1.71 -17.26
CA LYS A 89 1.94 -2.95 -17.51
C LYS A 89 0.43 -2.74 -17.40
N ASN A 90 -0.02 -1.93 -16.44
CA ASN A 90 -1.44 -1.61 -16.28
C ASN A 90 -1.97 -0.75 -17.44
N ALA A 91 -1.18 0.19 -17.97
CA ALA A 91 -1.57 1.00 -19.12
C ALA A 91 -1.73 0.16 -20.40
N GLU A 92 -0.86 -0.84 -20.60
CA GLU A 92 -0.99 -1.82 -21.69
C GLU A 92 -2.26 -2.67 -21.53
N LYS A 93 -2.63 -2.99 -20.29
CA LYS A 93 -3.80 -3.82 -19.95
C LYS A 93 -5.13 -3.06 -20.01
N TYR A 94 -5.10 -1.76 -19.72
CA TYR A 94 -6.27 -0.87 -19.66
C TYR A 94 -6.03 0.38 -20.51
N PRO A 95 -6.01 0.25 -21.85
CA PRO A 95 -5.79 1.37 -22.74
C PRO A 95 -6.94 2.40 -22.67
N VAL A 96 -6.60 3.68 -22.74
CA VAL A 96 -7.51 4.81 -22.46
C VAL A 96 -8.72 4.83 -23.38
N ASP A 97 -8.53 4.55 -24.67
CA ASP A 97 -9.59 4.52 -25.69
C ASP A 97 -10.67 3.46 -25.42
N LYS A 98 -10.33 2.38 -24.69
CA LYS A 98 -11.26 1.31 -24.35
C LYS A 98 -11.80 1.39 -22.91
N PHE A 99 -10.99 1.90 -21.98
CA PHE A 99 -11.27 1.80 -20.54
C PHE A 99 -11.55 3.13 -19.84
N LYS A 100 -11.55 4.28 -20.54
CA LYS A 100 -11.91 5.56 -19.91
C LYS A 100 -13.37 5.57 -19.44
N GLY A 101 -13.58 5.85 -18.15
CA GLY A 101 -14.92 5.99 -17.56
C GLY A 101 -15.66 4.67 -17.34
N THR A 102 -14.98 3.53 -17.47
CA THR A 102 -15.58 2.20 -17.24
C THR A 102 -14.83 1.44 -16.16
N SER A 103 -15.59 0.72 -15.32
CA SER A 103 -15.06 -0.20 -14.31
C SER A 103 -14.91 -1.63 -14.82
N LYS A 104 -15.23 -1.88 -16.10
CA LYS A 104 -15.08 -3.20 -16.73
C LYS A 104 -13.65 -3.70 -16.58
N LYS A 105 -13.51 -4.97 -16.25
CA LYS A 105 -12.19 -5.60 -16.26
C LYS A 105 -11.71 -5.74 -17.70
N TYR A 106 -10.40 -5.77 -17.91
CA TYR A 106 -9.80 -6.04 -19.22
C TYR A 106 -10.26 -7.38 -19.83
N THR A 107 -10.72 -8.33 -19.00
CA THR A 107 -11.33 -9.60 -19.41
C THR A 107 -12.77 -9.47 -19.91
N GLU A 108 -13.41 -8.32 -19.73
CA GLU A 108 -14.81 -8.03 -20.06
C GLU A 108 -14.92 -6.94 -21.15
N GLY A 109 -13.79 -6.52 -21.72
CA GLY A 109 -13.65 -5.36 -22.61
C GLY A 109 -13.39 -5.70 -24.08
N GLU A 110 -13.96 -6.81 -24.58
CA GLU A 110 -14.08 -7.12 -26.00
C GLU A 110 -15.48 -6.77 -26.53
#